data_AF-X1KL37-F1
#
_entry.id   AF-X1KL37-F1
#
_cell.length_a   1.000
_cell.length_b   1.000
_cell.length_c   1.000
_cell.angle_alpha   90.00
_cell.angle_beta   90.00
_cell.angle_gamma   90.00
#
_symmetry.space_group_name_H-M   'P 1'
#
loop_
_entity.id
_entity.type
_entity.pdbx_description
1 polymer ?
#
loop_
_entity_poly.entity_id
_entity_poly.type
_entity_poly.pdbx_seq_one_letter_code
_entity_poly.pdbx_strand_id
1 'polypeptide(L)'
;MLVPTPLLVDALIRKVKKGKLVTVTQIMGRLAKDFHADSTCPMTTGIFIRIAAEAAEEDLRGGKKQITPYWRVLKKDGRLNGKFPGGTKAQAVRLKKEGHAIQLG
;
A
#
# COMPACT_ATOMS: atom_id res chain seq x y z
N MET A 1 2.56 20.51 -7.10
CA MET A 1 2.24 19.40 -6.16
C MET A 1 0.90 18.76 -6.54
N LEU A 2 0.84 17.44 -6.61
CA LEU A 2 -0.36 16.64 -6.88
C LEU A 2 -1.05 16.23 -5.58
N VAL A 3 -2.37 16.42 -5.50
CA VAL A 3 -3.23 15.73 -4.52
C VAL A 3 -3.88 14.54 -5.24
N PRO A 4 -3.48 13.29 -4.96
CA PRO A 4 -3.98 12.14 -5.70
C PRO A 4 -5.43 11.85 -5.32
N THR A 5 -6.11 10.95 -6.04
CA THR A 5 -7.39 10.38 -5.61
C THR A 5 -7.15 9.02 -4.97
N PRO A 6 -8.09 8.50 -4.15
CA PRO A 6 -8.00 7.13 -3.62
C PRO A 6 -7.83 6.07 -4.70
N LEU A 7 -8.53 6.23 -5.83
CA LEU A 7 -8.48 5.28 -6.95
C LEU A 7 -7.12 5.26 -7.65
N LEU A 8 -6.42 6.40 -7.77
CA LEU A 8 -5.07 6.44 -8.34
C LEU A 8 -4.07 5.67 -7.48
N VAL A 9 -4.17 5.82 -6.15
CA VAL A 9 -3.33 5.10 -5.19
C VAL A 9 -3.64 3.60 -5.25
N ASP A 10 -4.92 3.22 -5.20
CA ASP A 10 -5.37 1.83 -5.28
C ASP A 10 -4.89 1.14 -6.56
N ALA A 11 -5.05 1.80 -7.71
CA ALA A 11 -4.62 1.29 -9.01
C ALA A 11 -3.11 1.01 -9.09
N LEU A 12 -2.28 1.83 -8.43
CA LEU A 12 -0.84 1.57 -8.36
C LEU A 12 -0.52 0.39 -7.44
N ILE A 13 -1.19 0.28 -6.29
CA ILE A 13 -0.96 -0.84 -5.36
C ILE A 13 -1.37 -2.17 -6.02
N ARG A 14 -2.47 -2.20 -6.76
CA ARG A 14 -2.93 -3.39 -7.51
C ARG A 14 -1.90 -3.90 -8.54
N LYS A 15 -1.03 -3.03 -9.05
CA LYS A 15 0.04 -3.41 -9.99
C LYS A 15 1.24 -4.08 -9.32
N VAL A 16 1.35 -4.02 -8.00
CA VAL A 16 2.48 -4.63 -7.27
C VAL A 16 2.30 -6.15 -7.29
N LYS A 17 3.19 -6.85 -8.01
CA LYS A 17 3.13 -8.32 -8.16
C LYS A 17 3.48 -9.05 -6.86
N LYS A 18 3.07 -10.31 -6.74
CA LYS A 18 3.41 -11.20 -5.60
C LYS A 18 4.93 -11.26 -5.40
N GLY A 19 5.38 -11.17 -4.15
CA GLY A 19 6.80 -11.18 -3.79
C GLY A 19 7.55 -9.88 -4.12
N LYS A 20 6.86 -8.84 -4.59
CA LYS A 20 7.41 -7.50 -4.77
C LYS A 20 6.83 -6.56 -3.73
N LEU A 21 7.62 -5.55 -3.38
CA LEU A 21 7.30 -4.56 -2.36
C LEU A 21 7.47 -3.17 -2.96
N VAL A 22 6.71 -2.23 -2.41
CA VAL A 22 6.80 -0.82 -2.76
C VAL A 22 6.74 0.02 -1.50
N THR A 23 7.41 1.16 -1.48
CA THR A 23 7.31 2.12 -0.37
C THR A 23 6.30 3.23 -0.70
N VAL A 24 5.78 3.90 0.34
CA VAL A 24 4.97 5.11 0.15
C VAL A 24 5.69 6.15 -0.73
N THR A 25 7.01 6.30 -0.56
CA THR A 25 7.83 7.21 -1.37
C THR A 25 7.83 6.85 -2.85
N GLN A 26 7.94 5.55 -3.18
CA GLN A 26 7.89 5.10 -4.56
C GLN A 26 6.51 5.31 -5.19
N ILE A 27 5.43 5.11 -4.44
CA ILE A 27 4.06 5.43 -4.90
C ILE A 27 3.93 6.93 -5.20
N MET A 28 4.35 7.79 -4.27
CA MET A 28 4.30 9.24 -4.44
C MET A 28 5.12 9.72 -5.64
N GLY A 29 6.35 9.20 -5.80
CA GLY A 29 7.22 9.54 -6.92
C GLY A 29 6.66 9.07 -8.26
N ARG A 30 6.02 7.90 -8.29
CA ARG A 30 5.35 7.40 -9.50
C ARG A 30 4.17 8.30 -9.89
N LEU A 31 3.32 8.67 -8.94
CA LEU A 31 2.19 9.57 -9.18
C LEU A 31 2.64 10.97 -9.62
N ALA A 32 3.67 11.52 -8.99
CA ALA A 32 4.22 12.82 -9.38
C ALA A 32 4.72 12.79 -10.83
N LYS A 33 5.45 11.73 -11.20
CA LYS A 33 5.93 11.53 -12.57
C LYS A 33 4.80 11.35 -13.58
N ASP A 34 3.82 10.50 -13.29
CA ASP A 34 2.72 10.19 -14.21
C ASP A 34 1.84 11.43 -14.51
N PHE A 35 1.81 12.41 -13.60
CA PHE A 35 1.01 13.63 -13.72
C PHE A 35 1.83 14.92 -13.91
N HIS A 36 3.13 14.80 -14.21
CA HIS A 36 4.02 15.96 -14.43
C HIS A 36 4.03 16.98 -13.28
N ALA A 37 3.97 16.50 -12.04
CA ALA A 37 4.05 17.33 -10.83
C ALA A 37 5.39 17.13 -10.12
N ASP A 38 5.84 18.14 -9.37
CA ASP A 38 7.10 18.05 -8.61
C ASP A 38 7.05 17.03 -7.46
N SER A 39 5.86 16.84 -6.88
CA SER A 39 5.64 15.99 -5.72
C SER A 39 4.17 15.59 -5.59
N THR A 40 3.91 14.53 -4.82
CA THR A 40 2.56 14.09 -4.43
C THR A 40 2.36 14.35 -2.93
N CYS A 41 1.21 14.85 -2.51
CA CYS A 41 0.93 15.18 -1.11
C CYS A 41 1.06 13.93 -0.20
N PRO A 42 1.96 13.94 0.79
CA PRO A 42 2.25 12.77 1.61
C PRO A 42 1.10 12.43 2.57
N MET A 43 0.38 13.45 3.06
CA MET A 43 -0.73 13.27 4.00
C MET A 43 -1.88 12.52 3.33
N THR A 44 -2.36 13.01 2.18
CA THR A 44 -3.47 12.38 1.45
C THR A 44 -3.06 11.02 0.89
N THR A 45 -1.84 10.86 0.39
CA THR A 45 -1.34 9.54 -0.03
C THR A 45 -1.40 8.53 1.12
N GLY A 46 -0.94 8.89 2.33
CA GLY A 46 -1.01 8.02 3.50
C GLY A 46 -2.45 7.64 3.89
N ILE A 47 -3.36 8.62 3.87
CA ILE A 47 -4.80 8.40 4.10
C ILE A 47 -5.39 7.46 3.05
N PHE A 48 -5.08 7.66 1.78
CA PHE A 48 -5.65 6.88 0.68
C PHE A 48 -5.09 5.46 0.59
N ILE A 49 -3.83 5.23 0.97
CA ILE A 49 -3.32 3.86 1.15
C ILE A 49 -4.13 3.14 2.24
N ARG A 50 -4.47 3.83 3.33
CA ARG A 50 -5.30 3.26 4.40
C ARG A 50 -6.72 2.97 3.92
N ILE A 51 -7.35 3.87 3.16
CA ILE A 51 -8.66 3.63 2.56
C ILE A 51 -8.63 2.41 1.64
N ALA A 52 -7.63 2.31 0.75
CA ALA A 52 -7.48 1.15 -0.13
C ALA A 52 -7.31 -0.16 0.66
N ALA A 53 -6.61 -0.12 1.79
CA ALA A 53 -6.45 -1.27 2.68
C ALA A 53 -7.78 -1.69 3.34
N GLU A 54 -8.58 -0.75 3.83
CA GLU A 54 -9.89 -1.05 4.43
C GLU A 54 -10.88 -1.59 3.39
N ALA A 55 -10.95 -0.94 2.22
CA ALA A 55 -11.77 -1.39 1.11
C ALA A 55 -11.39 -2.81 0.66
N ALA A 56 -10.10 -3.15 0.66
CA ALA A 56 -9.64 -4.50 0.35
C ALA A 56 -10.11 -5.55 1.37
N GLU A 57 -10.18 -5.19 2.65
CA GLU A 57 -10.69 -6.10 3.68
C GLU A 57 -12.22 -6.22 3.67
N GLU A 58 -12.93 -5.15 3.34
CA GLU A 58 -14.38 -5.18 3.07
C GLU A 58 -14.70 -6.10 1.89
N ASP A 59 -13.97 -5.93 0.79
CA ASP A 59 -14.07 -6.79 -0.39
C ASP A 59 -13.79 -8.26 -0.06
N LEU A 60 -12.78 -8.52 0.79
CA LEU A 60 -12.45 -9.87 1.25
C LEU A 60 -13.58 -10.48 2.09
N ARG A 61 -14.16 -9.72 3.02
CA ARG A 61 -15.33 -10.14 3.82
C ARG A 61 -16.56 -10.37 2.94
N GLY A 62 -16.72 -9.58 1.88
CA GLY A 62 -17.74 -9.76 0.85
C GLY A 62 -17.48 -10.92 -0.11
N GLY A 63 -16.42 -11.72 0.09
CA GLY A 63 -16.13 -12.91 -0.70
C GLY A 63 -15.34 -12.66 -2.00
N LYS A 64 -14.89 -11.43 -2.28
CA LYS A 64 -14.01 -11.19 -3.43
C LYS A 64 -12.66 -11.86 -3.22
N LYS A 65 -12.23 -12.64 -4.21
CA LYS A 65 -10.95 -13.36 -4.18
C LYS A 65 -9.76 -12.47 -4.53
N GLN A 66 -9.97 -11.44 -5.35
CA GLN A 66 -8.92 -10.54 -5.83
C GLN A 66 -9.12 -9.13 -5.25
N ILE A 67 -8.33 -8.83 -4.23
CA ILE A 67 -8.37 -7.56 -3.50
C ILE A 67 -7.07 -6.78 -3.71
N THR A 68 -7.06 -5.50 -3.35
CA THR A 68 -5.85 -4.69 -3.40
C THR A 68 -4.80 -5.27 -2.45
N PRO A 69 -3.57 -5.58 -2.93
CA PRO A 69 -2.52 -6.20 -2.11
C PRO A 69 -1.81 -5.17 -1.23
N TYR A 70 -2.57 -4.48 -0.39
CA TYR A 70 -2.09 -3.35 0.43
C TYR A 70 -0.93 -3.73 1.36
N TRP A 71 -0.84 -5.01 1.77
CA TRP A 71 0.23 -5.52 2.63
C TRP A 71 1.62 -5.43 1.99
N ARG A 72 1.71 -5.28 0.66
CA ARG A 72 2.96 -5.08 -0.08
C ARG A 72 3.50 -3.64 -0.01
N VAL A 73 2.74 -2.72 0.60
CA VAL A 73 3.15 -1.32 0.79
C VAL A 73 3.85 -1.14 2.13
N LEU A 74 5.09 -0.69 2.09
CA LEU A 74 5.91 -0.39 3.26
C LEU A 74 5.99 1.12 3.52
N LYS A 75 6.33 1.48 4.76
CA LYS A 75 6.72 2.86 5.09
C LYS A 75 7.97 3.27 4.31
N LYS A 76 8.27 4.57 4.32
CA LYS A 76 9.45 5.15 3.64
C LYS A 76 10.77 4.50 4.05
N ASP A 77 10.85 3.98 5.28
CA ASP A 77 12.02 3.36 5.90
C ASP A 77 12.00 1.82 5.83
N GLY A 78 11.12 1.24 5.02
CA GLY A 78 10.98 -0.21 4.88
C GLY A 78 10.23 -0.90 6.03
N ARG A 79 9.79 -0.17 7.06
CA ARG A 79 9.02 -0.75 8.16
C ARG A 79 7.58 -1.06 7.76
N LEU A 80 6.99 -2.01 8.48
CA LEU A 80 5.58 -2.34 8.39
C LEU A 80 4.69 -1.17 8.86
N ASN A 81 3.48 -1.12 8.33
CA ASN A 81 2.50 -0.09 8.64
C ASN A 81 1.52 -0.54 9.73
N GLY A 82 1.76 -0.10 10.97
CA GLY A 82 0.87 -0.38 12.10
C GLY A 82 -0.54 0.19 11.96
N LYS A 83 -0.77 1.12 11.02
CA LYS A 83 -2.11 1.64 10.72
C LYS A 83 -2.90 0.76 9.76
N PHE A 84 -2.38 -0.36 9.27
CA PHE A 84 -3.13 -1.27 8.40
C PHE A 84 -4.16 -2.12 9.17
N PRO A 85 -5.14 -2.73 8.47
CA PRO A 85 -6.12 -3.59 9.13
C PRO A 85 -5.40 -4.77 9.76
N GLY A 86 -5.66 -5.03 11.04
CA GLY A 86 -4.95 -6.04 11.83
C GLY A 86 -3.50 -5.69 12.20
N GLY A 87 -3.07 -4.45 11.93
CA GLY A 87 -1.76 -3.91 12.28
C GLY A 87 -0.57 -4.59 11.62
N THR A 88 0.61 -4.38 12.20
CA THR A 88 1.87 -4.95 11.68
C THR A 88 1.89 -6.48 11.70
N LYS A 89 1.19 -7.11 12.66
CA LYS A 89 1.09 -8.57 12.76
C LYS A 89 0.37 -9.17 11.54
N ALA A 90 -0.79 -8.62 11.15
CA ALA A 90 -1.52 -9.12 9.98
C ALA A 90 -0.75 -8.87 8.68
N GLN A 91 -0.14 -7.69 8.53
CA GLN A 91 0.72 -7.40 7.39
C GLN A 91 1.88 -8.40 7.30
N ALA A 92 2.54 -8.69 8.42
CA ALA A 92 3.65 -9.64 8.49
C ALA A 92 3.23 -11.05 8.07
N VAL A 93 2.06 -11.54 8.51
CA VAL A 93 1.54 -12.85 8.12
C VAL A 93 1.34 -12.93 6.60
N ARG A 94 0.73 -11.91 5.99
CA ARG A 94 0.52 -11.87 4.53
C ARG A 94 1.84 -11.83 3.76
N LEU A 95 2.82 -11.06 4.23
CA LEU A 95 4.15 -10.98 3.62
C LEU A 95 4.94 -12.29 3.73
N LYS A 96 4.90 -12.97 4.89
CA LYS A 96 5.52 -14.29 5.08
C LYS A 96 4.92 -15.35 4.15
N LYS A 97 3.60 -15.32 3.92
CA LYS A 97 2.93 -16.18 2.92
C LYS A 97 3.40 -15.94 1.48
N GLU A 98 4.02 -14.80 1.21
CA GLU A 98 4.65 -14.50 -0.09
C GLU A 98 6.16 -14.79 -0.11
N GLY A 99 6.73 -15.33 0.96
CA GLY A 99 8.15 -15.71 1.04
C GLY A 99 9.07 -14.61 1.59
N HIS A 100 8.53 -13.52 2.14
CA HIS A 100 9.36 -12.47 2.73
C HIS A 100 9.83 -12.84 4.14
N ALA A 101 11.13 -12.70 4.38
CA ALA A 101 11.71 -12.67 5.71
C ALA A 101 11.45 -11.31 6.36
N ILE A 102 11.07 -11.31 7.64
CA ILE A 102 10.80 -10.09 8.41
C ILE A 102 11.73 -10.08 9.60
N GLN A 103 12.56 -9.06 9.67
CA GLN A 103 13.45 -8.82 10.80
C GLN A 103 12.71 -8.05 11.89
N LEU A 104 12.91 -8.47 13.14
CA LEU A 104 12.51 -7.69 14.30
C LEU A 104 13.59 -6.61 14.48
N GLY A 105 13.18 -5.35 14.34
CA GLY A 105 14.03 -4.19 14.62
C GLY A 105 13.92 -3.75 16.06
#